data_AF-A0AAD5FTN7-F1
#
_entry.id   AF-A0AAD5FTN7-F1
#
_cell.length_a   1.000
_cell.length_b   1.000
_cell.length_c   1.000
_cell.angle_alpha   90.00
_cell.angle_beta   90.00
_cell.angle_gamma   90.00
#
_symmetry.space_group_name_H-M   'P 1'
#
loop_
_entity.id
_entity.type
_entity.pdbx_description
1 polymer ?
#
loop_
_entity_poly.entity_id
_entity_poly.type
_entity_poly.pdbx_seq_one_letter_code
_entity_poly.pdbx_strand_id
1 'polypeptide(L)'
;YWRLLDFDYELKLLGHVTQLVDSESWSFSKVPLNVCLEELAPLEPKAMIEHCLNSYGRQYNTEVGEVMYALDEDKVCRAMAQMLLQNAVKFNLSEFQEVWQQSVPEGMSTRLDQLSGLALVDCSSRPETIALLRVEDLPEDTIERFNALFAMREKWTQQDIEPYI
;
A
#
# COMPACT_ATOMS: atom_id res chain seq x y z
N TYR A 1 19.06 12.61 13.39
CA TYR A 1 18.72 13.06 12.03
C TYR A 1 17.48 12.31 11.59
N TRP A 2 16.40 13.01 11.25
CA TRP A 2 15.21 12.40 10.66
C TRP A 2 15.48 12.19 9.16
N ARG A 3 15.17 11.01 8.64
CA ARG A 3 15.25 10.70 7.20
C ARG A 3 13.92 10.10 6.77
N LEU A 4 13.40 10.56 5.64
CA LEU A 4 12.27 9.92 4.98
C LEU A 4 12.80 8.74 4.18
N LEU A 5 12.08 7.62 4.21
CA LEU A 5 12.39 6.47 3.38
C LEU A 5 11.80 6.72 1.98
N ASP A 6 12.55 6.27 0.98
CA ASP A 6 12.08 6.29 -0.40
C ASP A 6 11.08 5.14 -0.60
N PHE A 7 10.01 5.40 -1.35
CA PHE A 7 8.90 4.45 -1.49
C PHE A 7 9.33 3.12 -2.12
N ASP A 8 10.23 3.16 -3.12
CA ASP A 8 10.76 1.95 -3.75
C ASP A 8 11.58 1.11 -2.76
N TYR A 9 12.28 1.76 -1.83
CA TYR A 9 13.01 1.07 -0.76
C TYR A 9 12.07 0.47 0.29
N GLU A 10 10.98 1.17 0.65
CA GLU A 10 9.94 0.59 1.53
C GLU A 10 9.29 -0.65 0.91
N LEU A 11 8.99 -0.62 -0.39
CA LEU A 11 8.43 -1.78 -1.09
C LEU A 11 9.43 -2.94 -1.16
N LYS A 12 10.72 -2.65 -1.35
CA LYS A 12 11.76 -3.67 -1.29
C LYS A 12 11.79 -4.35 0.09
N LEU A 13 11.75 -3.57 1.17
CA LEU A 13 11.68 -4.10 2.54
C LEU A 13 10.44 -4.97 2.75
N LEU A 14 9.28 -4.48 2.29
CA LEU A 14 8.03 -5.23 2.37
C LEU A 14 8.13 -6.55 1.60
N GLY A 15 8.71 -6.54 0.39
CA GLY A 15 8.95 -7.73 -0.41
C GLY A 15 9.80 -8.77 0.30
N HIS A 16 10.90 -8.36 0.96
CA HIS A 16 11.71 -9.27 1.76
C HIS A 16 10.91 -9.89 2.93
N VAL A 17 10.11 -9.08 3.64
CA VAL A 17 9.29 -9.55 4.76
C VAL A 17 8.23 -10.54 4.28
N THR A 18 7.50 -10.23 3.21
CA THR A 18 6.45 -11.10 2.67
C THR A 18 7.01 -12.40 2.12
N GLN A 19 8.20 -12.35 1.52
CA GLN A 19 8.90 -13.55 1.04
C GLN A 19 9.33 -14.45 2.20
N LEU A 20 9.79 -13.87 3.31
CA LEU A 20 10.15 -14.65 4.51
C LEU A 20 8.91 -15.30 5.14
N VAL A 21 7.79 -14.57 5.21
CA VAL A 21 6.50 -15.10 5.69
C VAL A 21 6.07 -16.31 4.87
N ASP A 22 6.19 -16.22 3.55
CA ASP A 22 5.88 -17.32 2.63
C ASP A 22 6.83 -18.51 2.81
N SER A 23 8.15 -18.27 2.85
CA SER A 23 9.15 -19.34 2.98
C SER A 23 9.02 -20.13 4.28
N GLU A 24 8.69 -19.44 5.36
CA GLU A 24 8.47 -20.04 6.69
C GLU A 24 7.01 -20.52 6.88
N SER A 25 6.16 -20.37 5.86
CA SER A 25 4.74 -20.73 5.89
C SER A 25 3.98 -20.13 7.09
N TRP A 26 4.31 -18.90 7.46
CA TRP A 26 3.66 -18.19 8.56
C TRP A 26 2.31 -17.62 8.13
N SER A 27 1.44 -17.43 9.12
CA SER A 27 0.28 -16.55 8.92
C SER A 27 0.74 -15.10 8.92
N PHE A 28 0.21 -14.27 8.01
CA PHE A 28 0.40 -12.81 8.04
C PHE A 28 -0.06 -12.15 9.35
N SER A 29 -0.90 -12.82 10.14
CA SER A 29 -1.29 -12.37 11.48
C SER A 29 -0.27 -12.69 12.58
N LYS A 30 0.74 -13.52 12.28
CA LYS A 30 1.71 -14.08 13.24
C LYS A 30 3.12 -14.05 12.68
N VAL A 31 3.67 -12.84 12.52
CA VAL A 31 5.03 -12.62 12.04
C VAL A 31 5.98 -12.32 13.21
N PRO A 32 6.93 -13.21 13.55
CA PRO A 32 7.83 -13.05 14.68
C PRO A 32 8.94 -12.02 14.43
N LEU A 33 9.01 -10.96 15.24
CA LEU A 33 9.98 -9.87 15.08
C LEU A 33 11.43 -10.37 15.16
N ASN A 34 11.73 -11.22 16.15
CA ASN A 34 13.08 -11.73 16.36
C ASN A 34 13.61 -12.47 15.14
N VAL A 35 12.81 -13.37 14.55
CA VAL A 35 13.22 -14.13 13.37
C VAL A 35 13.38 -13.20 12.16
N CYS A 36 12.46 -12.25 11.95
CA CYS A 36 12.64 -11.24 10.89
C CYS A 36 13.95 -10.47 11.04
N LEU A 37 14.31 -10.05 12.26
CA LEU A 37 15.55 -9.33 12.53
C LEU A 37 16.80 -10.19 12.40
N GLU A 38 16.70 -11.51 12.54
CA GLU A 38 17.82 -12.44 12.38
C GLU A 38 18.04 -12.77 10.90
N GLU A 39 16.99 -13.20 10.20
CA GLU A 39 17.04 -13.66 8.81
C GLU A 39 17.25 -12.52 7.80
N LEU A 40 16.67 -11.34 8.05
CA LEU A 40 16.77 -10.21 7.11
C LEU A 40 17.95 -9.26 7.41
N ALA A 41 18.60 -9.38 8.57
CA ALA A 41 19.75 -8.54 8.93
C ALA A 41 20.94 -8.56 7.95
N PRO A 42 21.24 -9.67 7.23
CA PRO A 42 22.26 -9.67 6.19
C PRO A 42 21.90 -8.81 4.97
N LEU A 43 20.62 -8.57 4.73
CA LEU A 43 20.11 -7.84 3.57
C LEU A 43 19.83 -6.38 3.90
N GLU A 44 19.30 -6.10 5.09
CA GLU A 44 18.75 -4.81 5.47
C GLU A 44 19.03 -4.46 6.95
N PRO A 45 19.17 -3.17 7.30
CA PRO A 45 19.37 -2.78 8.69
C PRO A 45 18.16 -3.15 9.56
N LYS A 46 18.41 -3.68 10.77
CA LYS A 46 17.36 -4.06 11.74
C LYS A 46 16.30 -2.98 11.98
N ALA A 47 16.73 -1.72 12.12
CA ALA A 47 15.83 -0.59 12.30
C ALA A 47 14.87 -0.38 11.11
N MET A 48 15.30 -0.72 9.88
CA MET A 48 14.48 -0.59 8.67
C MET A 48 13.49 -1.74 8.55
N ILE A 49 13.89 -2.96 8.94
CA ILE A 49 13.00 -4.12 9.03
C ILE A 49 11.89 -3.86 10.05
N GLU A 50 12.26 -3.40 11.25
CA GLU A 50 11.31 -3.06 12.31
C GLU A 50 10.40 -1.89 11.88
N HIS A 51 10.94 -0.88 11.21
CA HIS A 51 10.14 0.20 10.65
C HIS A 51 9.11 -0.32 9.64
N CYS A 52 9.52 -1.19 8.70
CA CYS A 52 8.62 -1.80 7.72
C CYS A 52 7.47 -2.55 8.41
N LEU A 53 7.77 -3.38 9.42
CA LEU A 53 6.75 -4.11 10.17
C LEU A 53 5.77 -3.17 10.90
N ASN A 54 6.25 -2.05 11.43
CA ASN A 54 5.42 -1.03 12.06
C ASN A 54 4.56 -0.24 11.06
N SER A 55 5.09 0.02 9.86
CA SER A 55 4.36 0.73 8.81
C SER A 55 3.24 -0.13 8.24
N TYR A 56 3.51 -1.41 7.98
CA TYR A 56 2.59 -2.35 7.30
C TYR A 56 1.86 -3.31 8.24
N GLY A 57 2.05 -3.20 9.55
CA GLY A 57 1.45 -4.12 10.49
C GLY A 57 1.17 -3.52 11.85
N ARG A 58 0.65 -4.36 12.75
CA ARG A 58 0.35 -4.03 14.14
C ARG A 58 1.12 -4.96 15.04
N GLN A 59 1.96 -4.37 15.89
CA GLN A 59 2.68 -5.10 16.92
C GLN A 59 1.70 -5.59 18.00
N TYR A 60 1.92 -6.81 18.49
CA TYR A 60 1.32 -7.34 19.70
C TYR A 60 2.28 -8.30 20.41
N ASN A 61 2.03 -8.56 21.69
CA ASN A 61 2.83 -9.51 22.47
C ASN A 61 2.02 -10.77 22.72
N THR A 62 2.67 -11.94 22.64
CA THR A 62 2.05 -13.21 23.02
C THR A 62 2.01 -13.38 24.53
N GLU A 63 1.27 -14.38 25.02
CA GLU A 63 1.20 -14.72 26.45
C GLU A 63 2.58 -15.07 27.05
N VAL A 64 3.50 -15.56 26.21
CA VAL A 64 4.88 -15.89 26.58
C VAL A 64 5.85 -14.71 26.44
N GLY A 65 5.34 -13.52 26.07
CA GLY A 65 6.12 -12.28 25.99
C GLY A 65 6.88 -12.07 24.68
N GLU A 66 6.61 -12.87 23.65
CA GLU A 66 7.23 -12.71 22.33
C GLU A 66 6.54 -11.60 21.53
N VAL A 67 7.35 -10.80 20.84
CA VAL A 67 6.87 -9.69 20.00
C VAL A 67 6.53 -10.22 18.61
N MET A 68 5.27 -10.07 18.22
CA MET A 68 4.73 -10.49 16.94
C MET A 68 4.10 -9.31 16.21
N TYR A 69 3.99 -9.43 14.89
CA TYR A 69 3.26 -8.51 14.04
C TYR A 69 2.13 -9.22 13.32
N ALA A 70 0.99 -8.53 13.23
CA ALA A 70 -0.06 -8.85 12.28
C ALA A 70 0.03 -7.83 11.13
N LEU A 71 0.39 -8.28 9.92
CA LEU A 71 0.39 -7.41 8.75
C LEU A 71 -1.04 -7.00 8.40
N ASP A 72 -1.15 -5.75 7.98
CA ASP A 72 -2.39 -5.10 7.60
C ASP A 72 -2.60 -5.28 6.09
N GLU A 73 -3.60 -6.09 5.73
CA GLU A 73 -3.92 -6.40 4.33
C GLU A 73 -4.15 -5.13 3.52
N ASP A 74 -4.91 -4.16 4.04
CA ASP A 74 -5.27 -2.96 3.30
C ASP A 74 -4.03 -2.12 3.00
N LYS A 75 -3.10 -2.00 3.96
CA LYS A 75 -1.84 -1.29 3.74
C LYS A 75 -0.94 -1.99 2.71
N VAL A 76 -0.81 -3.31 2.80
CA VAL A 76 0.03 -4.09 1.87
C VAL A 76 -0.56 -4.02 0.45
N CYS A 77 -1.85 -4.29 0.29
CA CYS A 77 -2.55 -4.19 -0.98
C CYS A 77 -2.44 -2.77 -1.56
N ARG A 78 -2.64 -1.73 -0.75
CA ARG A 78 -2.51 -0.33 -1.17
C ARG A 78 -1.10 0.01 -1.67
N ALA A 79 -0.05 -0.43 -0.98
CA ALA A 79 1.33 -0.19 -1.43
C ALA A 79 1.64 -0.89 -2.76
N MET A 80 1.19 -2.15 -2.94
CA MET A 80 1.34 -2.85 -4.22
C MET A 80 0.59 -2.16 -5.35
N ALA A 81 -0.61 -1.63 -5.10
CA ALA A 81 -1.33 -0.83 -6.09
C ALA A 81 -0.58 0.46 -6.45
N GLN A 82 -0.05 1.19 -5.46
CA GLN A 82 0.72 2.40 -5.70
C GLN A 82 1.95 2.10 -6.57
N MET A 83 2.66 0.98 -6.33
CA MET A 83 3.78 0.53 -7.15
C MET A 83 3.41 0.29 -8.62
N LEU A 84 2.24 -0.30 -8.87
CA LEU A 84 1.76 -0.58 -10.22
C LEU A 84 1.31 0.71 -10.93
N LEU A 85 0.63 1.59 -10.19
CA LEU A 85 0.08 2.83 -10.73
C LEU A 85 1.13 3.93 -10.93
N GLN A 86 2.20 3.98 -10.12
CA GLN A 86 3.26 5.01 -10.28
C GLN A 86 3.97 4.93 -11.63
N ASN A 87 3.95 3.76 -12.27
CA ASN A 87 4.55 3.53 -13.57
C ASN A 87 3.59 3.75 -14.75
N ALA A 88 2.33 4.10 -14.48
CA ALA A 88 1.28 4.24 -15.49
C ALA A 88 0.57 5.60 -15.38
N VAL A 89 0.44 6.31 -16.50
CA VAL A 89 -0.36 7.55 -16.55
C VAL A 89 -1.85 7.23 -16.39
N LYS A 90 -2.30 6.14 -17.03
CA LYS A 90 -3.68 5.66 -17.00
C LYS A 90 -3.66 4.17 -17.35
N PHE A 91 -4.33 3.33 -16.55
CA PHE A 91 -4.38 1.89 -16.70
C PHE A 91 -5.84 1.48 -17.00
N ASN A 92 -6.05 0.51 -17.89
CA ASN A 92 -7.30 -0.22 -17.97
C ASN A 92 -7.65 -0.84 -16.61
N LEU A 93 -8.87 -0.59 -16.11
CA LEU A 93 -9.29 -1.01 -14.77
C LEU A 93 -9.32 -2.53 -14.58
N SER A 94 -9.82 -3.30 -15.56
CA SER A 94 -9.91 -4.75 -15.42
C SER A 94 -8.54 -5.41 -15.46
N GLU A 95 -7.67 -4.97 -16.37
CA GLU A 95 -6.28 -5.45 -16.45
C GLU A 95 -5.51 -5.10 -15.17
N PHE A 96 -5.71 -3.89 -14.65
CA PHE A 96 -5.10 -3.48 -13.38
C PHE A 96 -5.53 -4.38 -12.22
N GLN A 97 -6.82 -4.69 -12.07
CA GLN A 97 -7.29 -5.56 -10.97
C GLN A 97 -6.67 -6.96 -11.04
N GLU A 98 -6.51 -7.53 -12.24
CA GLU A 98 -5.85 -8.82 -12.42
C GLU A 98 -4.37 -8.77 -12.00
N VAL A 99 -3.62 -7.79 -12.50
CA VAL A 99 -2.19 -7.62 -12.18
C VAL A 99 -2.01 -7.30 -10.69
N TRP A 100 -2.88 -6.47 -10.13
CA TRP A 100 -2.83 -6.09 -8.73
C TRP A 100 -3.05 -7.30 -7.82
N GLN A 101 -4.06 -8.13 -8.09
CA GLN A 101 -4.30 -9.34 -7.30
C GLN A 101 -3.15 -10.36 -7.41
N GLN A 102 -2.46 -10.42 -8.55
CA GLN A 102 -1.27 -11.26 -8.73
C GLN A 102 -0.02 -10.72 -8.04
N SER A 103 0.00 -9.42 -7.71
CA SER A 103 1.16 -8.76 -7.10
C SER A 103 1.16 -8.78 -5.57
N VAL A 104 0.01 -9.08 -4.95
CA VAL A 104 -0.09 -9.17 -3.48
C VAL A 104 0.26 -10.59 -2.99
N PRO A 105 0.74 -10.74 -1.74
CA PRO A 105 1.06 -12.06 -1.19
C PRO A 105 -0.14 -13.00 -1.16
N GLU A 106 0.12 -14.32 -1.26
CA GLU A 106 -0.94 -15.33 -1.22
C GLU A 106 -1.70 -15.26 0.11
N GLY A 107 -3.04 -15.28 0.04
CA GLY A 107 -3.90 -15.13 1.22
C GLY A 107 -4.38 -13.71 1.50
N MET A 108 -3.90 -12.70 0.74
CA MET A 108 -4.47 -11.35 0.74
C MET A 108 -5.42 -11.11 -0.44
N SER A 109 -6.46 -10.30 -0.23
CA SER A 109 -7.44 -9.96 -1.27
C SER A 109 -7.46 -8.47 -1.59
N THR A 110 -7.43 -8.16 -2.89
CA THR A 110 -7.49 -6.80 -3.40
C THR A 110 -8.93 -6.31 -3.57
N ARG A 111 -9.19 -5.06 -3.17
CA ARG A 111 -10.51 -4.42 -3.23
C ARG A 111 -10.36 -2.93 -3.51
N LEU A 112 -11.19 -2.36 -4.39
CA LEU A 112 -11.05 -0.95 -4.79
C LEU A 112 -11.18 0.06 -3.63
N ASP A 113 -11.87 -0.29 -2.55
CA ASP A 113 -11.99 0.54 -1.35
C ASP A 113 -10.65 0.75 -0.64
N GLN A 114 -9.70 -0.19 -0.76
CA GLN A 114 -8.34 -0.06 -0.24
C GLN A 114 -7.56 1.09 -0.91
N LEU A 115 -7.98 1.51 -2.12
CA LEU A 115 -7.34 2.57 -2.92
C LEU A 115 -7.96 3.96 -2.69
N SER A 116 -8.86 4.08 -1.71
CA SER A 116 -9.45 5.34 -1.31
C SER A 116 -8.37 6.39 -0.97
N GLY A 117 -8.40 7.52 -1.67
CA GLY A 117 -7.38 8.59 -1.53
C GLY A 117 -6.01 8.27 -2.16
N LEU A 118 -5.90 7.20 -2.96
CA LEU A 118 -4.68 6.83 -3.68
C LEU A 118 -4.88 6.79 -5.20
N ALA A 119 -6.07 6.40 -5.66
CA ALA A 119 -6.33 6.21 -7.07
C ALA A 119 -7.70 6.77 -7.50
N LEU A 120 -7.73 7.30 -8.71
CA LEU A 120 -8.95 7.78 -9.35
C LEU A 120 -9.46 6.73 -10.34
N VAL A 121 -10.65 6.20 -10.08
CA VAL A 121 -11.36 5.30 -10.98
C VAL A 121 -12.33 6.09 -11.87
N ASP A 122 -12.26 5.86 -13.18
CA ASP A 122 -13.13 6.43 -14.19
C ASP A 122 -13.94 5.31 -14.87
N CYS A 123 -15.14 5.07 -14.35
CA CYS A 123 -16.11 4.12 -14.93
C CYS A 123 -16.89 4.72 -16.11
N SER A 124 -16.73 6.02 -16.38
CA SER A 124 -17.42 6.70 -17.48
C SER A 124 -16.68 6.52 -18.82
N SER A 125 -15.37 6.26 -18.76
CA SER A 125 -14.58 5.94 -19.94
C SER A 125 -14.88 4.54 -20.51
N ARG A 126 -14.51 4.34 -21.78
CA ARG A 126 -14.56 3.04 -22.47
C ARG A 126 -13.21 2.78 -23.15
N PRO A 127 -12.37 1.86 -22.64
CA PRO A 127 -12.57 1.04 -21.44
C PRO A 127 -12.57 1.87 -20.15
N GLU A 128 -13.07 1.29 -19.06
CA GLU A 128 -12.95 1.89 -17.72
C GLU A 128 -11.48 1.93 -17.31
N THR A 129 -11.10 2.94 -16.54
CA THR A 129 -9.69 3.21 -16.25
C THR A 129 -9.42 3.59 -14.81
N ILE A 130 -8.16 3.44 -14.39
CA ILE A 130 -7.65 3.85 -13.09
C ILE A 130 -6.32 4.58 -13.27
N ALA A 131 -6.09 5.61 -12.46
CA ALA A 131 -4.83 6.36 -12.44
C ALA A 131 -4.42 6.69 -11.01
N LEU A 132 -3.12 6.85 -10.76
CA LEU A 132 -2.62 7.32 -9.47
C LEU A 132 -3.08 8.75 -9.21
N LEU A 133 -3.62 8.99 -8.02
CA LEU A 133 -3.92 10.33 -7.50
C LEU A 133 -3.71 10.29 -5.99
N ARG A 134 -2.55 10.75 -5.52
CA ARG A 134 -2.28 10.78 -4.07
C ARG A 134 -2.87 12.05 -3.48
N VAL A 135 -3.53 11.92 -2.33
CA VAL A 135 -4.01 13.09 -1.55
C VAL A 135 -2.89 14.06 -1.23
N GLU A 136 -1.67 13.55 -1.04
CA GLU A 136 -0.45 14.31 -0.76
C GLU A 136 0.02 15.17 -1.95
N ASP A 137 -0.37 14.82 -3.19
CA ASP A 137 -0.03 15.60 -4.38
C ASP A 137 -1.03 16.75 -4.63
N LEU A 138 -2.11 16.83 -3.85
CA LEU A 138 -3.14 17.86 -4.01
C LEU A 138 -2.80 19.13 -3.24
N PRO A 139 -3.21 20.32 -3.74
CA PRO A 139 -2.99 21.59 -3.05
C PRO A 139 -3.49 21.59 -1.61
N GLU A 140 -2.76 22.21 -0.67
CA GLU A 140 -3.20 22.33 0.73
C GLU A 140 -4.41 23.27 0.86
N ASP A 141 -4.49 24.32 0.03
CA ASP A 141 -5.63 25.22 0.02
C ASP A 141 -6.90 24.51 -0.49
N THR A 142 -7.99 24.64 0.26
CA THR A 142 -9.25 23.97 -0.03
C THR A 142 -9.83 24.37 -1.39
N ILE A 143 -9.79 25.64 -1.76
CA ILE A 143 -10.37 26.13 -3.02
C ILE A 143 -9.52 25.64 -4.20
N GLU A 144 -8.19 25.74 -4.09
CA GLU A 144 -7.26 25.22 -5.10
C GLU A 144 -7.40 23.71 -5.28
N ARG A 145 -7.56 22.96 -4.19
CA ARG A 145 -7.80 21.51 -4.18
C ARG A 145 -9.08 21.13 -4.92
N PHE A 146 -10.20 21.80 -4.62
CA PHE A 146 -11.45 21.58 -5.36
C PHE A 146 -11.31 21.92 -6.84
N ASN A 147 -10.65 23.04 -7.17
CA ASN A 147 -10.41 23.43 -8.55
C ASN A 147 -9.57 22.40 -9.30
N ALA A 148 -8.53 21.85 -8.67
CA ALA A 148 -7.71 20.78 -9.24
C ALA A 148 -8.52 19.50 -9.48
N LEU A 149 -9.31 19.06 -8.49
CA LEU A 149 -10.16 17.86 -8.60
C LEU A 149 -11.21 17.99 -9.71
N PHE A 150 -11.88 19.14 -9.81
CA PHE A 150 -12.88 19.39 -10.86
C PHE A 150 -12.27 19.60 -12.25
N ALA A 151 -11.01 20.05 -12.33
CA ALA A 151 -10.26 20.08 -13.59
C ALA A 151 -9.88 18.68 -14.08
N MET A 152 -9.59 17.74 -13.17
CA MET A 152 -9.29 16.34 -13.51
C MET A 152 -10.53 15.56 -13.93
N ARG A 153 -11.66 15.77 -13.25
CA ARG A 153 -12.92 15.09 -13.53
C ARG A 153 -14.09 16.02 -13.24
N GLU A 154 -14.95 16.24 -14.24
CA GLU A 154 -16.04 17.23 -14.16
C GLU A 154 -17.11 16.83 -13.12
N LYS A 155 -17.37 15.54 -12.95
CA LYS A 155 -18.43 15.02 -12.05
C LYS A 155 -17.87 14.02 -11.07
N TRP A 156 -18.17 14.23 -9.79
CA TRP A 156 -17.77 13.34 -8.71
C TRP A 156 -18.99 12.86 -7.94
N THR A 157 -18.95 11.60 -7.50
CA THR A 157 -19.82 11.14 -6.42
C THR A 157 -19.23 11.62 -5.09
N GLN A 158 -20.06 11.71 -4.05
CA GLN A 158 -19.58 12.05 -2.71
C GLN A 158 -18.51 11.05 -2.23
N GLN A 159 -18.76 9.75 -2.41
CA GLN A 159 -17.86 8.68 -2.00
C GLN A 159 -16.49 8.77 -2.68
N ASP A 160 -16.44 9.23 -3.94
CA ASP A 160 -15.18 9.34 -4.67
C ASP A 160 -14.38 10.59 -4.29
N ILE A 161 -15.05 11.70 -3.94
CA ILE A 161 -14.37 12.98 -3.66
C ILE A 161 -13.97 13.13 -2.20
N GLU A 162 -14.73 12.53 -1.28
CA GLU A 162 -14.52 12.61 0.18
C GLU A 162 -13.09 12.23 0.62
N PRO A 163 -12.41 11.23 0.03
CA PRO A 163 -11.04 10.91 0.41
C PRO A 163 -10.00 11.96 0.02
N TYR A 164 -10.35 12.91 -0.87
CA TYR A 164 -9.45 13.88 -1.46
C TYR A 164 -9.59 15.30 -0.91
N ILE A 165 -10.58 15.54 -0.06
CA ILE A 165 -10.94 16.87 0.49
C ILE A 165 -10.46 17.06 1.93
#